data_AF-A0A9D1EW66-F1
#
_entry.id   AF-A0A9D1EW66-F1
#
_cell.length_a   1.000
_cell.length_b   1.000
_cell.length_c   1.000
_cell.angle_alpha   90.00
_cell.angle_beta   90.00
_cell.angle_gamma   90.00
#
_symmetry.space_group_name_H-M   'P 1'
#
loop_
_entity.id
_entity.type
_entity.pdbx_description
1 polymer ?
#
loop_
_entity_poly.entity_id
_entity_poly.type
_entity_poly.pdbx_seq_one_letter_code
_entity_poly.pdbx_strand_id
1 'polypeptide(L)'
;METNQRTAKIPNDFTNLSEKFFSLGQSDYYYENIKNLGDSLRIDILEALNDIAYNNELYKKVKGLNVTRVSLMREVNDFMIKQQFSRIAHGKARLTEYDIEYTYPTTHMENPPVLTFRVMPDSNPPTNIHVIIGRNNVGKTYLIKNIIKSIYLDSPNNEFGILKSSNSLTGRLNAANGRNQAFANVLCVSFSPFDNYEDIITIAKRKSMPFNHIGLTAGDLNEILTRDFAQSLIQCQKSEYKISLLKKAIEILETDPIFERSNIKPLIIISRDDRDDVQKEEAIKLFKRLSSGHQVIILTLTRLVECITEKSLVILDEPENHLHPPLLAAFVRALSELLIDRNGVAVIATHSPVILQEVPRSCVWKINRIGNEVAISRLEIESFGATIGALTREVFGLEVTKSGFHKMLEDEVSKGKSYGEILESFNNELGDEARLLLSTLLQIRD
;
A
#
# COMPACT_ATOMS: atom_id res chain seq x y z
N MET A 1 -5.17 -27.98 -28.60
CA MET A 1 -6.16 -27.40 -29.53
C MET A 1 -5.76 -27.77 -30.94
N GLU A 2 -6.72 -28.09 -31.79
CA GLU A 2 -6.49 -28.30 -33.22
C GLU A 2 -6.05 -26.98 -33.90
N THR A 3 -5.33 -27.06 -35.01
CA THR A 3 -4.95 -25.89 -35.81
C THR A 3 -6.23 -25.14 -36.24
N ASN A 4 -6.33 -23.83 -35.96
CA ASN A 4 -7.49 -22.94 -36.16
C ASN A 4 -8.65 -23.05 -35.14
N GLN A 5 -8.51 -23.83 -34.07
CA GLN A 5 -9.51 -23.86 -33.01
C GLN A 5 -9.34 -22.65 -32.05
N ARG A 6 -10.34 -21.76 -32.00
CA ARG A 6 -10.34 -20.57 -31.10
C ARG A 6 -10.86 -20.85 -29.69
N THR A 7 -11.75 -21.85 -29.53
CA THR A 7 -12.37 -22.22 -28.25
C THR A 7 -12.26 -23.72 -28.02
N ALA A 8 -12.06 -24.12 -26.76
CA ALA A 8 -12.07 -25.52 -26.39
C ALA A 8 -13.46 -26.12 -26.69
N LYS A 9 -13.51 -27.26 -27.38
CA LYS A 9 -14.76 -28.01 -27.64
C LYS A 9 -15.11 -28.80 -26.39
N ILE A 10 -15.70 -28.13 -25.42
CA ILE A 10 -16.16 -28.73 -24.17
C ILE A 10 -17.51 -29.44 -24.45
N PRO A 11 -17.75 -30.65 -23.91
CA PRO A 11 -19.06 -31.30 -23.98
C PRO A 11 -20.16 -30.41 -23.40
N ASN A 12 -21.38 -30.47 -23.95
CA ASN A 12 -22.52 -29.71 -23.42
C ASN A 12 -22.89 -30.16 -21.99
N ASP A 13 -22.75 -31.45 -21.71
CA ASP A 13 -22.99 -32.06 -20.41
C ASP A 13 -21.83 -33.00 -20.07
N PHE A 14 -21.36 -32.95 -18.82
CA PHE A 14 -20.32 -33.85 -18.31
C PHE A 14 -20.43 -34.01 -16.80
N THR A 15 -20.04 -35.18 -16.30
CA THR A 15 -19.77 -35.39 -14.87
C THR A 15 -18.32 -35.06 -14.53
N ASN A 16 -17.38 -35.39 -15.41
CA ASN A 16 -15.97 -35.03 -15.33
C ASN A 16 -15.44 -34.68 -16.72
N LEU A 17 -14.60 -33.64 -16.80
CA LEU A 17 -13.85 -33.35 -18.01
C LEU A 17 -12.74 -34.39 -18.21
N SER A 18 -12.54 -34.82 -19.46
CA SER A 18 -11.41 -35.71 -19.78
C SER A 18 -10.06 -35.03 -19.52
N GLU A 19 -9.00 -35.81 -19.35
CA GLU A 19 -7.62 -35.34 -19.10
C GLU A 19 -7.06 -34.37 -20.17
N LYS A 20 -7.74 -34.23 -21.30
CA LYS A 20 -7.42 -33.26 -22.36
C LYS A 20 -7.80 -31.82 -21.99
N PHE A 21 -8.61 -31.62 -20.96
CA PHE A 21 -9.09 -30.32 -20.51
C PHE A 21 -8.60 -30.03 -19.08
N PHE A 22 -8.39 -28.74 -18.81
CA PHE A 22 -8.05 -28.24 -17.48
C PHE A 22 -8.59 -26.81 -17.35
N SER A 23 -8.96 -26.43 -16.12
CA SER A 23 -9.50 -25.11 -15.81
C SER A 23 -8.55 -24.29 -14.95
N LEU A 24 -8.80 -22.98 -14.94
CA LEU A 24 -8.23 -22.05 -13.97
C LEU A 24 -9.25 -20.94 -13.73
N GLY A 25 -9.73 -20.83 -12.50
CA GLY A 25 -10.50 -19.66 -12.04
C GLY A 25 -9.73 -18.35 -12.23
N GLN A 26 -10.44 -17.29 -12.64
CA GLN A 26 -9.84 -15.99 -12.97
C GLN A 26 -9.80 -15.00 -11.79
N SER A 27 -10.35 -15.38 -10.64
CA SER A 27 -10.32 -14.58 -9.41
C SER A 27 -10.34 -15.49 -8.17
N ASP A 28 -9.94 -14.95 -7.04
CA ASP A 28 -10.10 -15.58 -5.73
C ASP A 28 -11.57 -15.72 -5.33
N TYR A 29 -12.42 -14.77 -5.72
CA TYR A 29 -13.87 -14.87 -5.57
C TYR A 29 -14.46 -16.11 -6.25
N TYR A 30 -13.92 -16.57 -7.37
CA TYR A 30 -14.35 -17.82 -8.01
C TYR A 30 -14.19 -19.01 -7.03
N TYR A 31 -13.01 -19.14 -6.42
CA TYR A 31 -12.74 -20.23 -5.47
C TYR A 31 -13.46 -20.03 -4.14
N GLU A 32 -13.64 -18.79 -3.67
CA GLU A 32 -14.40 -18.48 -2.47
C GLU A 32 -15.88 -18.82 -2.64
N ASN A 33 -16.47 -18.49 -3.79
CA ASN A 33 -17.85 -18.85 -4.12
C ASN A 33 -18.04 -20.36 -4.20
N ILE A 34 -17.11 -21.10 -4.84
CA ILE A 34 -17.15 -22.57 -4.86
C ILE A 34 -16.99 -23.13 -3.45
N LYS A 35 -16.08 -22.58 -2.64
CA LYS A 35 -15.91 -22.98 -1.23
C LYS A 35 -17.20 -22.79 -0.43
N ASN A 36 -17.95 -21.73 -0.68
CA ASN A 36 -19.21 -21.44 0.01
C ASN A 36 -20.34 -22.42 -0.36
N LEU A 37 -20.18 -23.26 -1.38
CA LEU A 37 -21.11 -24.36 -1.69
C LEU A 37 -20.95 -25.57 -0.76
N GLY A 38 -19.89 -25.60 0.06
CA GLY A 38 -19.57 -26.71 0.96
C GLY A 38 -18.48 -27.63 0.44
N ASP A 39 -17.82 -28.36 1.35
CA ASP A 39 -16.60 -29.12 1.04
C ASP A 39 -16.79 -30.21 -0.03
N SER A 40 -17.89 -30.97 0.03
CA SER A 40 -18.18 -32.03 -0.94
C SER A 40 -18.32 -31.46 -2.36
N LEU A 41 -19.25 -30.51 -2.54
CA LEU A 41 -19.48 -29.88 -3.83
C LEU A 41 -18.25 -29.14 -4.37
N ARG A 42 -17.47 -28.50 -3.49
CA ARG A 42 -16.21 -27.85 -3.90
C ARG A 42 -15.26 -28.85 -4.53
N ILE A 43 -15.01 -29.97 -3.85
CA ILE A 43 -14.07 -31.00 -4.31
C ILE A 43 -14.59 -31.58 -5.63
N ASP A 44 -15.86 -31.97 -5.69
CA ASP A 44 -16.49 -32.55 -6.88
C ASP A 44 -16.37 -31.61 -8.09
N ILE A 45 -16.66 -30.32 -7.92
CA ILE A 45 -16.57 -29.32 -8.99
C ILE A 45 -15.13 -29.13 -9.47
N LEU A 46 -14.17 -28.96 -8.56
CA LEU A 46 -12.77 -28.67 -8.93
C LEU A 46 -12.07 -29.88 -9.54
N GLU A 47 -12.40 -31.10 -9.10
CA GLU A 47 -11.94 -32.34 -9.71
C GLU A 47 -12.57 -32.54 -11.10
N ALA A 48 -13.89 -32.34 -11.22
CA ALA A 48 -14.59 -32.45 -12.50
C ALA A 48 -14.09 -31.48 -13.56
N LEU A 49 -13.62 -30.29 -13.15
CA LEU A 49 -13.07 -29.29 -14.06
C LEU A 49 -11.56 -29.46 -14.35
N ASN A 50 -10.89 -30.44 -13.73
CA ASN A 50 -9.43 -30.58 -13.74
C ASN A 50 -8.74 -29.25 -13.39
N ASP A 51 -9.17 -28.62 -12.29
CA ASP A 51 -8.71 -27.27 -11.93
C ASP A 51 -7.24 -27.28 -11.49
N ILE A 52 -6.43 -26.44 -12.14
CA ILE A 52 -4.99 -26.43 -11.93
C ILE A 52 -4.55 -25.70 -10.66
N ALA A 53 -5.42 -24.91 -10.03
CA ALA A 53 -5.12 -24.36 -8.70
C ALA A 53 -5.37 -25.41 -7.60
N TYR A 54 -6.39 -26.26 -7.78
CA TYR A 54 -6.62 -27.41 -6.91
C TYR A 54 -5.57 -28.52 -7.14
N ASN A 55 -5.29 -28.88 -8.39
CA ASN A 55 -4.33 -29.93 -8.74
C ASN A 55 -2.94 -29.36 -9.12
N ASN A 56 -2.10 -29.18 -8.10
CA ASN A 56 -0.74 -28.63 -8.27
C ASN A 56 0.18 -29.50 -9.16
N GLU A 57 -0.03 -30.82 -9.23
CA GLU A 57 0.75 -31.71 -10.10
C GLU A 57 0.35 -31.53 -11.57
N LEU A 58 -0.93 -31.35 -11.85
CA LEU A 58 -1.41 -30.99 -13.19
C LEU A 58 -0.85 -29.63 -13.61
N TYR A 59 -0.87 -28.63 -12.72
CA TYR A 59 -0.29 -27.31 -13.01
C TYR A 59 1.17 -27.39 -13.44
N LYS A 60 2.00 -28.18 -12.74
CA LYS A 60 3.41 -28.37 -13.11
C LYS A 60 3.59 -28.91 -14.54
N LYS A 61 2.69 -29.78 -14.99
CA LYS A 61 2.70 -30.36 -16.34
C LYS A 61 2.24 -29.36 -17.41
N VAL A 62 1.20 -28.58 -17.13
CA VAL A 62 0.56 -27.71 -18.13
C VAL A 62 1.04 -26.26 -18.13
N LYS A 63 1.78 -25.80 -17.11
CA LYS A 63 2.24 -24.40 -16.99
C LYS A 63 3.06 -23.90 -18.18
N GLY A 64 3.76 -24.79 -18.87
CA GLY A 64 4.61 -24.45 -20.01
C GLY A 64 3.83 -24.26 -21.32
N LEU A 65 2.57 -24.71 -21.38
CA LEU A 65 1.77 -24.68 -22.60
C LEU A 65 1.34 -23.24 -22.92
N ASN A 66 1.33 -22.91 -24.23
CA ASN A 66 0.89 -21.59 -24.69
C ASN A 66 -0.55 -21.27 -24.27
N VAL A 67 -1.46 -22.25 -24.29
CA VAL A 67 -2.84 -22.05 -23.84
C VAL A 67 -2.91 -21.62 -22.36
N THR A 68 -2.06 -22.20 -21.52
CA THR A 68 -1.99 -21.84 -20.10
C THR A 68 -1.44 -20.43 -19.94
N ARG A 69 -0.30 -20.14 -20.55
CA ARG A 69 0.42 -18.86 -20.36
C ARG A 69 -0.28 -17.66 -20.99
N VAL A 70 -0.88 -17.84 -22.17
CA VAL A 70 -1.43 -16.74 -22.97
C VAL A 70 -2.94 -16.56 -22.73
N SER A 71 -3.66 -17.66 -22.46
CA SER A 71 -5.11 -17.61 -22.28
C SER A 71 -5.51 -17.63 -20.82
N LEU A 72 -5.17 -18.70 -20.08
CA LEU A 72 -5.67 -18.89 -18.72
C LEU A 72 -4.99 -17.97 -17.69
N MET A 73 -3.68 -17.75 -17.85
CA MET A 73 -2.86 -16.91 -16.95
C MET A 73 -2.80 -15.44 -17.41
N ARG A 74 -3.78 -14.97 -18.17
CA ARG A 74 -3.76 -13.59 -18.71
C ARG A 74 -3.74 -12.55 -17.58
N GLU A 75 -4.57 -12.75 -16.56
CA GLU A 75 -4.73 -11.83 -15.42
C GLU A 75 -4.20 -12.42 -14.10
N VAL A 76 -3.56 -13.60 -14.16
CA VAL A 76 -3.17 -14.40 -12.99
C VAL A 76 -1.72 -14.85 -13.12
N ASN A 77 -0.93 -14.67 -12.06
CA ASN A 77 0.48 -15.08 -12.04
C ASN A 77 0.70 -16.43 -11.33
N ASP A 78 1.90 -17.01 -11.49
CA ASP A 78 2.28 -18.32 -10.91
C ASP A 78 2.16 -18.34 -9.37
N PHE A 79 2.42 -17.21 -8.71
CA PHE A 79 2.30 -17.07 -7.28
C PHE A 79 0.85 -17.20 -6.81
N MET A 80 -0.08 -16.49 -7.46
CA MET A 80 -1.51 -16.54 -7.16
C MET A 80 -2.06 -17.96 -7.29
N ILE A 81 -1.69 -18.69 -8.36
CA ILE A 81 -2.17 -20.05 -8.58
C ILE A 81 -1.69 -20.98 -7.45
N LYS A 82 -0.38 -20.99 -7.19
CA LYS A 82 0.23 -21.92 -6.23
C LYS A 82 -0.09 -21.61 -4.77
N GLN A 83 -0.27 -20.34 -4.44
CA GLN A 83 -0.46 -19.89 -3.06
C GLN A 83 -1.93 -19.55 -2.81
N GLN A 84 -2.46 -18.52 -3.47
CA GLN A 84 -3.80 -18.00 -3.20
C GLN A 84 -4.90 -18.99 -3.57
N PHE A 85 -4.99 -19.29 -4.87
CA PHE A 85 -6.08 -20.04 -5.44
C PHE A 85 -6.02 -21.47 -4.93
N SER A 86 -4.83 -22.07 -4.88
CA SER A 86 -4.65 -23.39 -4.28
C SER A 86 -5.09 -23.42 -2.81
N ARG A 87 -4.75 -22.41 -2.00
CA ARG A 87 -5.20 -22.32 -0.61
C ARG A 87 -6.73 -22.31 -0.51
N ILE A 88 -7.41 -21.43 -1.27
CA ILE A 88 -8.87 -21.29 -1.21
C ILE A 88 -9.57 -22.53 -1.80
N ALA A 89 -9.05 -23.08 -2.89
CA ALA A 89 -9.52 -24.32 -3.52
C ALA A 89 -9.48 -25.52 -2.56
N HIS A 90 -8.52 -25.56 -1.64
CA HIS A 90 -8.44 -26.56 -0.57
C HIS A 90 -9.22 -26.16 0.71
N GLY A 91 -10.13 -25.19 0.62
CA GLY A 91 -11.05 -24.81 1.70
C GLY A 91 -10.50 -23.85 2.75
N LYS A 92 -9.26 -23.36 2.59
CA LYS A 92 -8.67 -22.42 3.55
C LYS A 92 -9.21 -20.99 3.35
N ALA A 93 -8.82 -20.06 4.22
CA ALA A 93 -9.30 -18.68 4.19
C ALA A 93 -8.81 -17.89 2.96
N ARG A 94 -9.63 -16.93 2.49
CA ARG A 94 -9.27 -15.99 1.43
C ARG A 94 -8.29 -14.94 1.93
N LEU A 95 -8.56 -14.32 3.07
CA LEU A 95 -7.63 -13.39 3.74
C LEU A 95 -6.69 -14.17 4.67
N THR A 96 -5.45 -13.69 4.82
CA THR A 96 -4.48 -14.29 5.74
C THR A 96 -3.69 -13.26 6.50
N GLU A 97 -3.32 -13.63 7.72
CA GLU A 97 -2.42 -12.82 8.53
C GLU A 97 -1.06 -12.59 7.85
N TYR A 98 -0.58 -11.36 7.93
CA TYR A 98 0.80 -11.00 7.61
C TYR A 98 1.56 -10.84 8.91
N ASP A 99 2.76 -11.42 8.97
CA ASP A 99 3.75 -11.11 9.99
C ASP A 99 5.11 -11.04 9.30
N ILE A 100 5.61 -9.82 9.21
CA ILE A 100 6.81 -9.47 8.47
C ILE A 100 7.74 -8.73 9.41
N GLU A 101 8.98 -9.18 9.44
CA GLU A 101 10.03 -8.64 10.28
C GLU A 101 11.13 -8.08 9.39
N TYR A 102 11.47 -6.81 9.58
CA TYR A 102 12.63 -6.19 8.97
C TYR A 102 13.67 -5.88 10.04
N THR A 103 14.84 -6.50 9.92
CA THR A 103 16.02 -6.21 10.75
C THR A 103 16.92 -5.22 10.02
N TYR A 104 17.34 -4.15 10.69
CA TYR A 104 18.30 -3.18 10.14
C TYR A 104 19.63 -3.82 9.73
N PRO A 105 20.42 -3.18 8.85
CA PRO A 105 21.74 -3.67 8.45
C PRO A 105 22.66 -3.94 9.64
N THR A 106 23.29 -5.12 9.65
CA THR A 106 24.19 -5.58 10.72
C THR A 106 25.60 -4.99 10.63
N THR A 107 25.95 -4.32 9.53
CA THR A 107 27.33 -3.91 9.21
C THR A 107 27.95 -2.93 10.21
N HIS A 108 27.13 -2.22 10.98
CA HIS A 108 27.56 -1.15 11.89
C HIS A 108 26.88 -1.16 13.27
N MET A 109 26.09 -2.19 13.60
CA MET A 109 25.32 -2.25 14.85
C MET A 109 25.39 -3.63 15.49
N GLU A 110 25.79 -3.71 16.77
CA GLU A 110 25.81 -4.98 17.52
C GLU A 110 24.40 -5.57 17.70
N ASN A 111 23.40 -4.71 17.92
CA ASN A 111 21.99 -5.08 18.06
C ASN A 111 21.14 -4.24 17.10
N PRO A 112 20.99 -4.67 15.82
CA PRO A 112 20.22 -3.91 14.86
C PRO A 112 18.74 -3.84 15.26
N PRO A 113 18.09 -2.67 15.17
CA PRO A 113 16.68 -2.55 15.49
C PRO A 113 15.81 -3.35 14.51
N VAL A 114 14.67 -3.81 15.02
CA VAL A 114 13.75 -4.69 14.30
C VAL A 114 12.37 -4.05 14.21
N LEU A 115 11.80 -3.99 13.00
CA LEU A 115 10.44 -3.55 12.75
C LEU A 115 9.57 -4.76 12.42
N THR A 116 8.40 -4.82 13.04
CA THR A 116 7.39 -5.84 12.78
C THR A 116 6.14 -5.20 12.16
N PHE A 117 5.68 -5.77 11.06
CA PHE A 117 4.48 -5.39 10.33
C PHE A 117 3.49 -6.55 10.39
N ARG A 118 2.44 -6.39 11.20
CA ARG A 118 1.43 -7.40 11.46
C ARG A 118 0.06 -6.94 10.97
N VAL A 119 -0.53 -7.73 10.07
CA VAL A 119 -1.88 -7.50 9.57
C VAL A 119 -2.77 -8.62 10.05
N MET A 120 -3.81 -8.25 10.81
CA MET A 120 -4.86 -9.16 11.27
C MET A 120 -6.10 -8.99 10.38
N PRO A 121 -6.53 -10.03 9.65
CA PRO A 121 -7.78 -10.01 8.90
C PRO A 121 -8.96 -9.62 9.80
N ASP A 122 -9.93 -8.91 9.24
CA ASP A 122 -11.17 -8.50 9.91
C ASP A 122 -10.99 -7.64 11.19
N SER A 123 -9.79 -7.10 11.42
CA SER A 123 -9.52 -6.18 12.53
C SER A 123 -10.21 -4.83 12.33
N ASN A 124 -10.68 -4.24 13.44
CA ASN A 124 -11.29 -2.92 13.48
C ASN A 124 -10.74 -2.10 14.67
N PRO A 125 -9.97 -1.01 14.46
CA PRO A 125 -9.60 -0.45 13.16
C PRO A 125 -8.68 -1.40 12.34
N PRO A 126 -8.66 -1.28 11.00
CA PRO A 126 -7.83 -2.12 10.14
C PRO A 126 -6.33 -2.00 10.45
N THR A 127 -5.59 -3.10 10.27
CA THR A 127 -4.16 -3.19 10.57
C THR A 127 -3.27 -3.33 9.33
N ASN A 128 -3.83 -3.10 8.14
CA ASN A 128 -3.15 -3.31 6.85
C ASN A 128 -2.32 -2.12 6.34
N ILE A 129 -2.38 -0.97 7.03
CA ILE A 129 -1.52 0.18 6.76
C ILE A 129 -0.57 0.35 7.94
N HIS A 130 0.73 0.26 7.66
CA HIS A 130 1.78 0.56 8.62
C HIS A 130 2.43 1.90 8.31
N VAL A 131 2.70 2.67 9.36
CA VAL A 131 3.25 4.02 9.23
C VAL A 131 4.59 4.09 9.92
N ILE A 132 5.58 4.61 9.20
CA ILE A 132 6.91 4.93 9.68
C ILE A 132 6.99 6.45 9.76
N ILE A 133 6.95 6.97 10.98
CA ILE A 133 6.96 8.41 11.23
C ILE A 133 8.21 8.83 11.98
N GLY A 134 8.67 10.05 11.70
CA GLY A 134 9.80 10.66 12.36
C GLY A 134 10.15 11.99 11.72
N ARG A 135 11.11 12.67 12.33
CA ARG A 135 11.58 13.99 11.89
C ARG A 135 12.13 13.97 10.47
N ASN A 136 12.33 15.14 9.90
CA ASN A 136 13.09 15.25 8.66
C ASN A 136 14.51 14.72 8.89
N ASN A 137 15.06 14.06 7.88
CA ASN A 137 16.44 13.55 7.86
C ASN A 137 16.76 12.41 8.85
N VAL A 138 15.77 11.78 9.50
CA VAL A 138 16.01 10.56 10.32
C VAL A 138 16.28 9.31 9.48
N GLY A 139 16.10 9.39 8.16
CA GLY A 139 16.37 8.30 7.22
C GLY A 139 15.17 7.44 6.85
N LYS A 140 13.94 7.97 6.88
CA LYS A 140 12.71 7.24 6.51
C LYS A 140 12.76 6.71 5.07
N THR A 141 13.01 7.58 4.09
CA THR A 141 13.22 7.21 2.68
C THR A 141 14.35 6.19 2.50
N TYR A 142 15.44 6.32 3.28
CA TYR A 142 16.55 5.36 3.25
C TYR A 142 16.13 3.99 3.78
N LEU A 143 15.38 3.93 4.87
CA LEU A 143 14.79 2.69 5.39
C LEU A 143 13.87 2.04 4.35
N ILE A 144 12.97 2.82 3.74
CA ILE A 144 12.08 2.32 2.69
C ILE A 144 12.87 1.71 1.52
N LYS A 145 13.89 2.42 1.04
CA LYS A 145 14.77 1.92 -0.03
C LYS A 145 15.49 0.64 0.40
N ASN A 146 15.96 0.54 1.65
CA ASN A 146 16.60 -0.67 2.16
C ASN A 146 15.63 -1.85 2.27
N ILE A 147 14.38 -1.63 2.71
CA ILE A 147 13.34 -2.65 2.70
C ILE A 147 13.14 -3.18 1.27
N ILE A 148 12.97 -2.30 0.28
CA ILE A 148 12.82 -2.71 -1.13
C ILE A 148 14.07 -3.45 -1.62
N LYS A 149 15.25 -2.92 -1.34
CA LYS A 149 16.54 -3.54 -1.73
C LYS A 149 16.71 -4.93 -1.12
N SER A 150 16.34 -5.14 0.14
CA SER A 150 16.39 -6.46 0.78
C SER A 150 15.50 -7.51 0.11
N ILE A 151 14.49 -7.08 -0.65
CA ILE A 151 13.59 -7.97 -1.40
C ILE A 151 14.19 -8.36 -2.76
N TYR A 152 14.86 -7.44 -3.47
CA TYR A 152 15.32 -7.65 -4.85
C TYR A 152 16.82 -7.94 -4.99
N LEU A 153 17.65 -7.44 -4.07
CA LEU A 153 19.10 -7.54 -4.10
C LEU A 153 19.59 -8.65 -3.19
N ASP A 154 20.43 -9.51 -3.75
CA ASP A 154 21.18 -10.49 -2.97
C ASP A 154 22.28 -9.75 -2.19
N SER A 155 22.14 -9.68 -0.87
CA SER A 155 23.10 -8.98 0.01
C SER A 155 23.82 -9.99 0.91
N PRO A 156 24.99 -10.52 0.51
CA PRO A 156 25.71 -11.54 1.29
C PRO A 156 26.11 -11.07 2.70
N ASN A 157 26.20 -9.75 2.93
CA ASN A 157 26.52 -9.14 4.23
C ASN A 157 25.33 -8.44 4.90
N ASN A 158 24.10 -8.63 4.41
CA ASN A 158 22.89 -7.94 4.90
C ASN A 158 23.04 -6.40 4.92
N GLU A 159 23.70 -5.84 3.92
CA GLU A 159 23.97 -4.40 3.76
C GLU A 159 22.68 -3.56 3.73
N PHE A 160 21.59 -4.14 3.22
CA PHE A 160 20.27 -3.52 3.16
C PHE A 160 19.31 -4.02 4.25
N GLY A 161 19.82 -4.75 5.25
CA GLY A 161 19.00 -5.41 6.26
C GLY A 161 18.43 -6.75 5.79
N ILE A 162 17.60 -7.35 6.65
CA ILE A 162 17.01 -8.67 6.42
C ILE A 162 15.51 -8.57 6.58
N LEU A 163 14.77 -8.92 5.52
CA LEU A 163 13.33 -9.07 5.59
C LEU A 163 12.97 -10.56 5.75
N LYS A 164 12.27 -10.89 6.83
CA LYS A 164 11.76 -12.23 7.10
C LYS A 164 10.24 -12.19 7.17
N SER A 165 9.62 -13.31 6.83
CA SER A 165 8.23 -13.54 7.22
C SER A 165 8.16 -14.76 8.12
N SER A 166 7.49 -14.60 9.26
CA SER A 166 7.39 -15.60 10.33
C SER A 166 6.26 -16.60 10.08
N ASN A 167 5.27 -16.28 9.24
CA ASN A 167 4.15 -17.18 8.96
C ASN A 167 4.49 -18.20 7.85
N SER A 168 4.15 -19.47 8.08
CA SER A 168 4.34 -20.57 7.11
C SER A 168 3.50 -20.41 5.83
N LEU A 169 2.46 -19.56 5.87
CA LEU A 169 1.56 -19.23 4.76
C LEU A 169 2.04 -18.05 3.89
N THR A 170 3.03 -17.30 4.35
CA THR A 170 3.68 -16.18 3.64
C THR A 170 5.10 -16.55 3.21
N GLY A 171 5.67 -17.63 3.76
CA GLY A 171 6.90 -18.23 3.27
C GLY A 171 8.17 -17.52 3.76
N ARG A 172 9.24 -18.29 4.00
CA ARG A 172 10.54 -17.77 4.44
C ARG A 172 11.27 -17.04 3.30
N LEU A 173 11.37 -15.72 3.40
CA LEU A 173 12.25 -14.90 2.56
C LEU A 173 13.72 -15.15 2.94
N ASN A 174 14.37 -16.14 2.33
CA ASN A 174 15.83 -16.19 2.28
C ASN A 174 16.24 -16.14 0.80
N ALA A 175 16.85 -15.02 0.42
CA ALA A 175 17.29 -14.72 -0.95
C ALA A 175 18.27 -15.77 -1.52
N ALA A 176 19.00 -16.50 -0.66
CA ALA A 176 20.02 -17.45 -1.06
C ALA A 176 19.52 -18.72 -1.78
N ASN A 177 18.27 -19.17 -1.55
CA ASN A 177 17.80 -20.50 -2.03
C ASN A 177 16.47 -20.47 -2.80
N GLY A 178 16.01 -19.31 -3.24
CA GLY A 178 15.04 -19.18 -4.33
C GLY A 178 13.68 -19.87 -4.17
N ARG A 179 13.13 -20.02 -2.95
CA ARG A 179 11.86 -20.78 -2.81
C ARG A 179 10.70 -20.23 -2.00
N ASN A 180 10.71 -19.00 -1.47
CA ASN A 180 9.48 -18.44 -0.88
C ASN A 180 9.48 -16.90 -0.95
N GLN A 181 8.55 -16.33 -1.72
CA GLN A 181 8.29 -14.88 -1.81
C GLN A 181 7.14 -14.52 -0.86
N ALA A 182 7.30 -13.51 0.00
CA ALA A 182 6.23 -13.05 0.89
C ALA A 182 5.16 -12.22 0.18
N PHE A 183 5.55 -11.57 -0.92
CA PHE A 183 4.70 -10.69 -1.71
C PHE A 183 4.63 -11.18 -3.15
N ALA A 184 3.50 -10.92 -3.81
CA ALA A 184 3.34 -11.20 -5.24
C ALA A 184 3.83 -10.03 -6.11
N ASN A 185 3.86 -8.82 -5.56
CA ASN A 185 4.20 -7.58 -6.25
C ASN A 185 4.62 -6.51 -5.22
N VAL A 186 5.50 -5.60 -5.62
CA VAL A 186 5.83 -4.39 -4.87
C VAL A 186 5.44 -3.16 -5.69
N LEU A 187 4.59 -2.31 -5.13
CA LEU A 187 4.14 -1.03 -5.69
C LEU A 187 4.77 0.09 -4.87
N CYS A 188 5.61 0.93 -5.48
CA CYS A 188 6.27 2.04 -4.80
C CYS A 188 5.75 3.37 -5.35
N VAL A 189 5.21 4.20 -4.47
CA VAL A 189 4.70 5.53 -4.79
C VAL A 189 5.64 6.58 -4.19
N SER A 190 6.29 7.37 -5.04
CA SER A 190 7.05 8.56 -4.62
C SER A 190 6.99 9.62 -5.70
N PHE A 191 6.66 10.85 -5.30
CA PHE A 191 6.65 12.02 -6.18
C PHE A 191 7.83 12.96 -5.92
N SER A 192 8.83 12.54 -5.14
CA SER A 192 10.03 13.33 -4.93
C SER A 192 10.93 13.28 -6.18
N PRO A 193 11.32 14.43 -6.76
CA PRO A 193 12.25 14.45 -7.89
C PRO A 193 13.66 14.00 -7.51
N PHE A 194 13.96 13.89 -6.20
CA PHE A 194 15.26 13.47 -5.67
C PHE A 194 15.32 11.97 -5.40
N ASP A 195 14.21 11.25 -5.56
CA ASP A 195 14.18 9.82 -5.39
C ASP A 195 14.50 9.08 -6.69
N ASN A 196 15.58 8.29 -6.66
CA ASN A 196 15.94 7.39 -7.73
C ASN A 196 15.71 5.92 -7.31
N TYR A 197 14.93 5.20 -8.13
CA TYR A 197 14.63 3.77 -8.01
C TYR A 197 15.07 2.96 -9.26
N GLU A 198 15.86 3.54 -10.17
CA GLU A 198 16.27 2.93 -11.45
C GLU A 198 17.10 1.65 -11.25
N ASP A 199 17.93 1.61 -10.21
CA ASP A 199 18.70 0.42 -9.82
C ASP A 199 17.78 -0.75 -9.49
N ILE A 200 16.75 -0.50 -8.68
CA ILE A 200 15.72 -1.47 -8.31
C ILE A 200 14.90 -1.89 -9.53
N ILE A 201 14.43 -0.94 -10.35
CA ILE A 201 13.64 -1.22 -11.57
C ILE A 201 14.39 -2.14 -12.52
N THR A 202 15.69 -1.88 -12.72
CA THR A 202 16.53 -2.66 -13.65
C THR A 202 16.68 -4.11 -13.19
N ILE A 203 16.80 -4.32 -11.88
CA ILE A 203 17.02 -5.65 -11.30
C ILE A 203 15.70 -6.41 -11.18
N ALA A 204 14.63 -5.73 -10.81
CA ALA A 204 13.29 -6.32 -10.73
C ALA A 204 12.82 -6.91 -12.07
N LYS A 205 13.20 -6.31 -13.21
CA LYS A 205 12.93 -6.88 -14.56
C LYS A 205 13.51 -8.28 -14.77
N ARG A 206 14.52 -8.68 -13.99
CA ARG A 206 15.16 -10.00 -14.07
C ARG A 206 14.64 -11.00 -13.03
N LYS A 207 13.78 -10.57 -12.11
CA LYS A 207 13.21 -11.41 -11.04
C LYS A 207 11.74 -11.72 -11.36
N SER A 208 11.20 -12.79 -10.76
CA SER A 208 9.81 -13.23 -11.03
C SER A 208 8.75 -12.34 -10.39
N MET A 209 9.11 -11.58 -9.35
CA MET A 209 8.21 -10.68 -8.66
C MET A 209 8.33 -9.28 -9.28
N PRO A 210 7.26 -8.70 -9.86
CA PRO A 210 7.30 -7.37 -10.46
C PRO A 210 7.54 -6.27 -9.42
N PHE A 211 8.15 -5.17 -9.86
CA PHE A 211 8.27 -3.90 -9.15
C PHE A 211 7.65 -2.82 -10.02
N ASN A 212 6.68 -2.08 -9.49
CA ASN A 212 6.07 -0.95 -10.20
C ASN A 212 6.31 0.33 -9.42
N HIS A 213 6.99 1.29 -10.05
CA HIS A 213 7.11 2.65 -9.53
C HIS A 213 5.98 3.52 -10.08
N ILE A 214 5.34 4.29 -9.21
CA ILE A 214 4.28 5.25 -9.53
C ILE A 214 4.78 6.60 -9.03
N GLY A 215 5.02 7.53 -9.95
CA GLY A 215 5.64 8.79 -9.56
C GLY A 215 6.41 9.46 -10.68
N LEU A 216 7.25 10.41 -10.30
CA LEU A 216 8.08 11.16 -11.22
C LEU A 216 9.20 10.26 -11.78
N THR A 217 9.37 10.30 -13.10
CA THR A 217 10.53 9.75 -13.80
C THR A 217 11.19 10.88 -14.58
N ALA A 218 12.50 10.78 -14.85
CA ALA A 218 13.24 11.86 -15.50
C ALA A 218 12.61 12.21 -16.88
N GLY A 219 12.12 13.45 -17.06
CA GLY A 219 11.49 13.91 -18.32
C GLY A 219 10.46 15.03 -18.14
N ASP A 220 9.64 15.30 -19.17
CA ASP A 220 8.51 16.24 -19.12
C ASP A 220 7.38 15.67 -18.24
N LEU A 221 7.46 16.02 -16.95
CA LEU A 221 6.75 15.33 -15.88
C LEU A 221 5.22 15.37 -16.04
N ASN A 222 4.65 16.49 -16.49
CA ASN A 222 3.20 16.63 -16.52
C ASN A 222 2.55 15.86 -17.68
N GLU A 223 3.18 15.89 -18.86
CA GLU A 223 2.68 15.11 -20.00
C GLU A 223 2.78 13.60 -19.78
N ILE A 224 3.88 13.15 -19.18
CA ILE A 224 4.08 11.73 -18.87
C ILE A 224 3.01 11.25 -17.87
N LEU A 225 2.84 11.94 -16.75
CA LEU A 225 1.84 11.56 -15.73
C LEU A 225 0.41 11.57 -16.27
N THR A 226 0.08 12.56 -17.12
CA THR A 226 -1.24 12.65 -17.74
C THR A 226 -1.51 11.46 -18.69
N ARG A 227 -0.49 11.05 -19.46
CA ARG A 227 -0.59 9.89 -20.35
C ARG A 227 -0.67 8.58 -19.57
N ASP A 228 0.12 8.47 -18.50
CA ASP A 228 0.12 7.32 -17.59
C ASP A 228 -1.25 7.14 -16.96
N PHE A 229 -1.86 8.21 -16.45
CA PHE A 229 -3.23 8.17 -15.93
C PHE A 229 -4.22 7.61 -16.96
N ALA A 230 -4.26 8.22 -18.16
CA ALA A 230 -5.22 7.84 -19.18
C ALA A 230 -5.03 6.37 -19.64
N GLN A 231 -3.77 5.94 -19.80
CA GLN A 231 -3.47 4.55 -20.14
C GLN A 231 -3.90 3.58 -19.05
N SER A 232 -3.63 3.91 -17.79
CA SER A 232 -3.97 3.06 -16.63
C SER A 232 -5.48 2.96 -16.44
N LEU A 233 -6.20 4.05 -16.66
CA LEU A 233 -7.66 4.09 -16.63
C LEU A 233 -8.26 3.13 -17.68
N ILE A 234 -7.75 3.18 -18.92
CA ILE A 234 -8.17 2.26 -19.99
C ILE A 234 -7.85 0.80 -19.64
N GLN A 235 -6.69 0.50 -19.04
CA GLN A 235 -6.41 -0.87 -18.59
C GLN A 235 -7.35 -1.33 -17.48
N CYS A 236 -7.70 -0.43 -16.55
CA CYS A 236 -8.70 -0.74 -15.53
C CYS A 236 -10.07 -1.02 -16.18
N GLN A 237 -10.46 -0.24 -17.20
CA GLN A 237 -11.74 -0.37 -17.89
C GLN A 237 -11.96 -1.73 -18.58
N LYS A 238 -10.87 -2.42 -18.94
CA LYS A 238 -10.91 -3.78 -19.51
C LYS A 238 -11.32 -4.86 -18.51
N SER A 239 -11.32 -4.57 -17.21
CA SER A 239 -11.70 -5.49 -16.15
C SER A 239 -12.84 -4.93 -15.32
N GLU A 240 -13.98 -5.62 -15.31
CA GLU A 240 -15.15 -5.19 -14.51
C GLU A 240 -14.82 -5.08 -13.02
N TYR A 241 -13.99 -6.00 -12.54
CA TYR A 241 -13.51 -6.02 -11.17
C TYR A 241 -12.64 -4.80 -10.85
N LYS A 242 -11.64 -4.48 -11.69
CA LYS A 242 -10.80 -3.29 -11.48
C LYS A 242 -11.62 -2.00 -11.52
N ILE A 243 -12.59 -1.89 -12.44
CA ILE A 243 -13.54 -0.77 -12.44
C ILE A 243 -14.30 -0.70 -11.10
N SER A 244 -14.80 -1.83 -10.60
CA SER A 244 -15.53 -1.85 -9.33
C SER A 244 -14.66 -1.38 -8.16
N LEU A 245 -13.40 -1.80 -8.10
CA LEU A 245 -12.44 -1.32 -7.10
C LEU A 245 -12.19 0.19 -7.22
N LEU A 246 -11.98 0.69 -8.45
CA LEU A 246 -11.76 2.10 -8.70
C LEU A 246 -12.99 2.95 -8.31
N LYS A 247 -14.21 2.46 -8.59
CA LYS A 247 -15.45 3.12 -8.17
C LYS A 247 -15.53 3.25 -6.65
N LYS A 248 -15.32 2.14 -5.93
CA LYS A 248 -15.32 2.15 -4.46
C LYS A 248 -14.27 3.11 -3.90
N ALA A 249 -13.07 3.11 -4.46
CA ALA A 249 -12.00 4.00 -4.02
C ALA A 249 -12.37 5.48 -4.24
N ILE A 250 -12.99 5.81 -5.38
CA ILE A 250 -13.45 7.18 -5.67
C ILE A 250 -14.63 7.58 -4.76
N GLU A 251 -15.57 6.68 -4.47
CA GLU A 251 -16.66 6.94 -3.52
C GLU A 251 -16.12 7.29 -2.12
N ILE A 252 -15.04 6.64 -1.68
CA ILE A 252 -14.38 6.97 -0.41
C ILE A 252 -13.69 8.35 -0.50
N LEU A 253 -13.01 8.66 -1.61
CA LEU A 253 -12.38 9.97 -1.78
C LEU A 253 -13.38 11.12 -1.79
N GLU A 254 -14.58 10.91 -2.33
CA GLU A 254 -15.65 11.90 -2.35
C GLU A 254 -16.27 12.19 -0.97
N THR A 255 -15.85 11.48 0.08
CA THR A 255 -16.14 11.91 1.46
C THR A 255 -15.48 13.26 1.78
N ASP A 256 -14.43 13.65 1.04
CA ASP A 256 -13.90 15.01 1.03
C ASP A 256 -14.77 15.92 0.11
N PRO A 257 -15.40 16.99 0.64
CA PRO A 257 -16.28 17.85 -0.15
C PRO A 257 -15.59 18.62 -1.28
N ILE A 258 -14.27 18.83 -1.19
CA ILE A 258 -13.49 19.53 -2.24
C ILE A 258 -13.28 18.57 -3.42
N PHE A 259 -12.99 17.31 -3.13
CA PHE A 259 -12.85 16.26 -4.13
C PHE A 259 -14.18 15.94 -4.81
N GLU A 260 -15.29 15.82 -4.05
CA GLU A 260 -16.63 15.58 -4.60
C GLU A 260 -17.01 16.59 -5.69
N ARG A 261 -16.73 17.88 -5.44
CA ARG A 261 -16.98 18.97 -6.40
C ARG A 261 -16.18 18.88 -7.69
N SER A 262 -15.09 18.09 -7.70
CA SER A 262 -14.30 17.86 -8.92
C SER A 262 -15.03 16.95 -9.92
N ASN A 263 -16.14 16.32 -9.52
CA ASN A 263 -17.03 15.50 -10.36
C ASN A 263 -16.26 14.50 -11.24
N ILE A 264 -15.51 13.61 -10.59
CA ILE A 264 -14.62 12.64 -11.24
C ILE A 264 -15.38 11.38 -11.72
N LYS A 265 -16.57 11.09 -11.19
CA LYS A 265 -17.38 9.91 -11.59
C LYS A 265 -17.56 9.71 -13.10
N PRO A 266 -17.78 10.75 -13.93
CA PRO A 266 -17.87 10.59 -15.38
C PRO A 266 -16.65 9.90 -16.01
N LEU A 267 -15.45 10.01 -15.42
CA LEU A 267 -14.23 9.32 -15.88
C LEU A 267 -14.37 7.79 -15.87
N ILE A 268 -15.15 7.26 -14.94
CA ILE A 268 -15.32 5.81 -14.76
C ILE A 268 -16.45 5.26 -15.64
N ILE A 269 -17.33 6.14 -16.14
CA ILE A 269 -18.54 5.80 -16.90
C ILE A 269 -18.31 5.87 -18.42
N ILE A 270 -17.10 6.26 -18.88
CA ILE A 270 -16.78 6.29 -20.31
C ILE A 270 -17.15 4.94 -20.93
N SER A 271 -17.97 4.99 -21.98
CA SER A 271 -18.68 3.84 -22.50
C SER A 271 -17.69 2.84 -23.10
N ARG A 272 -17.82 1.55 -22.78
CA ARG A 272 -16.95 0.47 -23.30
C ARG A 272 -17.01 0.33 -24.83
N ASP A 273 -17.95 1.00 -25.49
CA ASP A 273 -18.19 0.93 -26.93
C ASP A 273 -17.41 2.00 -27.73
N ASP A 274 -16.77 2.96 -27.06
CA ASP A 274 -15.93 3.96 -27.73
C ASP A 274 -14.54 3.42 -28.08
N ARG A 275 -13.93 3.95 -29.16
CA ARG A 275 -12.54 3.62 -29.51
C ARG A 275 -11.59 4.11 -28.41
N ASP A 276 -10.61 3.29 -28.02
CA ASP A 276 -9.59 3.59 -26.99
C ASP A 276 -8.99 5.01 -27.12
N ASP A 277 -8.77 5.51 -28.35
CA ASP A 277 -8.21 6.85 -28.59
C ASP A 277 -9.14 7.98 -28.14
N VAL A 278 -10.45 7.85 -28.32
CA VAL A 278 -11.45 8.86 -27.92
C VAL A 278 -11.55 8.91 -26.40
N GLN A 279 -11.61 7.74 -25.76
CA GLN A 279 -11.63 7.61 -24.30
C GLN A 279 -10.38 8.22 -23.68
N LYS A 280 -9.21 8.00 -24.31
CA LYS A 280 -7.93 8.55 -23.86
C LYS A 280 -7.94 10.07 -23.90
N GLU A 281 -8.43 10.70 -24.97
CA GLU A 281 -8.52 12.15 -25.05
C GLU A 281 -9.44 12.77 -24.00
N GLU A 282 -10.59 12.13 -23.72
CA GLU A 282 -11.51 12.59 -22.68
C GLU A 282 -10.89 12.48 -21.28
N ALA A 283 -10.25 11.35 -20.98
CA ALA A 283 -9.52 11.14 -19.74
C ALA A 283 -8.43 12.20 -19.54
N ILE A 284 -7.66 12.52 -20.59
CA ILE A 284 -6.64 13.57 -20.57
C ILE A 284 -7.25 14.95 -20.29
N LYS A 285 -8.34 15.32 -20.98
CA LYS A 285 -9.00 16.62 -20.82
C LYS A 285 -9.52 16.82 -19.40
N LEU A 286 -10.11 15.79 -18.81
CA LEU A 286 -10.62 15.83 -17.45
C LEU A 286 -9.49 15.85 -16.41
N PHE A 287 -8.46 15.01 -16.58
CA PHE A 287 -7.29 15.01 -15.69
C PHE A 287 -6.60 16.38 -15.62
N LYS A 288 -6.47 17.08 -16.77
CA LYS A 288 -5.88 18.43 -16.83
C LYS A 288 -6.70 19.52 -16.12
N ARG A 289 -7.98 19.28 -15.81
CA ARG A 289 -8.84 20.23 -15.08
C ARG A 289 -8.72 20.12 -13.57
N LEU A 290 -8.13 19.04 -13.07
CA LEU A 290 -7.97 18.78 -11.64
C LEU A 290 -6.84 19.62 -11.04
N SER A 291 -6.91 19.88 -9.73
CA SER A 291 -5.78 20.45 -8.98
C SER A 291 -4.61 19.46 -8.96
N SER A 292 -3.39 19.93 -8.74
CA SER A 292 -2.21 19.06 -8.68
C SER A 292 -2.34 17.97 -7.60
N GLY A 293 -2.90 18.28 -6.43
CA GLY A 293 -3.18 17.30 -5.39
C GLY A 293 -4.20 16.24 -5.83
N HIS A 294 -5.29 16.65 -6.49
CA HIS A 294 -6.28 15.72 -7.04
C HIS A 294 -5.69 14.84 -8.15
N GLN A 295 -4.85 15.40 -9.01
CA GLN A 295 -4.14 14.67 -10.07
C GLN A 295 -3.25 13.58 -9.49
N VAL A 296 -2.45 13.91 -8.47
CA VAL A 296 -1.56 12.95 -7.78
C VAL A 296 -2.37 11.80 -7.17
N ILE A 297 -3.45 12.10 -6.46
CA ILE A 297 -4.27 11.07 -5.81
C ILE A 297 -4.98 10.17 -6.82
N ILE A 298 -5.65 10.75 -7.82
CA ILE A 298 -6.40 9.95 -8.79
C ILE A 298 -5.46 9.10 -9.66
N LEU A 299 -4.30 9.63 -10.05
CA LEU A 299 -3.26 8.88 -10.73
C LEU A 299 -2.78 7.73 -9.86
N THR A 300 -2.44 8.01 -8.61
CA THR A 300 -1.93 7.00 -7.67
C THR A 300 -2.94 5.87 -7.49
N LEU A 301 -4.20 6.17 -7.18
CA LEU A 301 -5.22 5.14 -7.02
C LEU A 301 -5.49 4.36 -8.31
N THR A 302 -5.55 5.03 -9.46
CA THR A 302 -5.78 4.35 -10.75
C THR A 302 -4.64 3.39 -11.05
N ARG A 303 -3.39 3.80 -10.84
CA ARG A 303 -2.20 2.95 -11.00
C ARG A 303 -2.14 1.81 -9.99
N LEU A 304 -2.50 2.08 -8.74
CA LEU A 304 -2.60 1.04 -7.71
C LEU A 304 -3.64 0.00 -8.13
N VAL A 305 -4.86 0.39 -8.50
CA VAL A 305 -5.91 -0.53 -8.96
C VAL A 305 -5.50 -1.31 -10.21
N GLU A 306 -4.78 -0.67 -11.14
CA GLU A 306 -4.27 -1.35 -12.33
C GLU A 306 -3.29 -2.48 -11.97
N CYS A 307 -2.33 -2.19 -11.09
CA CYS A 307 -1.19 -3.07 -10.81
C CYS A 307 -1.35 -3.96 -9.57
N ILE A 308 -2.37 -3.76 -8.74
CA ILE A 308 -2.51 -4.48 -7.47
C ILE A 308 -2.90 -5.95 -7.68
N THR A 309 -2.10 -6.82 -7.09
CA THR A 309 -2.32 -8.27 -7.04
C THR A 309 -2.55 -8.71 -5.60
N GLU A 310 -3.00 -9.96 -5.37
CA GLU A 310 -3.07 -10.44 -3.99
C GLU A 310 -1.67 -10.42 -3.35
N LYS A 311 -1.58 -10.11 -2.04
CA LYS A 311 -0.30 -10.03 -1.32
C LYS A 311 0.65 -8.99 -1.92
N SER A 312 0.12 -7.86 -2.37
CA SER A 312 0.96 -6.74 -2.79
C SER A 312 1.49 -5.98 -1.58
N LEU A 313 2.78 -5.63 -1.61
CA LEU A 313 3.37 -4.63 -0.73
C LEU A 313 3.25 -3.27 -1.41
N VAL A 314 2.53 -2.34 -0.82
CA VAL A 314 2.48 -0.95 -1.26
C VAL A 314 3.39 -0.12 -0.38
N ILE A 315 4.23 0.70 -1.00
CA ILE A 315 5.12 1.61 -0.32
C ILE A 315 4.74 3.02 -0.76
N LEU A 316 4.58 3.92 0.21
CA LEU A 316 4.35 5.33 -0.05
C LEU A 316 5.40 6.14 0.71
N ASP A 317 6.07 7.06 0.02
CA ASP A 317 7.01 7.98 0.63
C ASP A 317 6.48 9.42 0.55
N GLU A 318 6.26 10.01 1.72
CA GLU A 318 5.74 11.36 1.94
C GLU A 318 4.47 11.67 1.10
N PRO A 319 3.40 10.86 1.19
CA PRO A 319 2.18 11.04 0.39
C PRO A 319 1.43 12.34 0.73
N GLU A 320 1.70 12.98 1.86
CA GLU A 320 1.14 14.28 2.25
C GLU A 320 1.59 15.46 1.37
N ASN A 321 2.66 15.30 0.58
CA ASN A 321 3.18 16.36 -0.25
C ASN A 321 2.10 16.82 -1.26
N HIS A 322 1.64 18.07 -1.11
CA HIS A 322 0.60 18.72 -1.92
C HIS A 322 -0.85 18.29 -1.64
N LEU A 323 -1.13 17.60 -0.52
CA LEU A 323 -2.48 17.21 -0.13
C LEU A 323 -2.96 17.97 1.10
N HIS A 324 -4.22 18.43 1.08
CA HIS A 324 -4.86 18.94 2.30
C HIS A 324 -5.26 17.78 3.22
N PRO A 325 -5.30 17.99 4.56
CA PRO A 325 -5.50 16.91 5.52
C PRO A 325 -6.74 16.04 5.30
N PRO A 326 -7.95 16.59 5.02
CA PRO A 326 -9.12 15.78 4.71
C PRO A 326 -8.94 14.80 3.55
N LEU A 327 -8.36 15.24 2.43
CA LEU A 327 -8.13 14.37 1.28
C LEU A 327 -7.07 13.32 1.55
N LEU A 328 -6.04 13.65 2.35
CA LEU A 328 -5.04 12.67 2.79
C LEU A 328 -5.69 11.56 3.63
N ALA A 329 -6.58 11.91 4.57
CA ALA A 329 -7.33 10.94 5.36
C ALA A 329 -8.22 10.04 4.48
N ALA A 330 -8.98 10.65 3.56
CA ALA A 330 -9.81 9.91 2.61
C ALA A 330 -8.98 8.97 1.72
N PHE A 331 -7.79 9.41 1.29
CA PHE A 331 -6.85 8.59 0.52
C PHE A 331 -6.33 7.39 1.32
N VAL A 332 -5.91 7.59 2.57
CA VAL A 332 -5.45 6.50 3.44
C VAL A 332 -6.59 5.49 3.67
N ARG A 333 -7.83 5.96 3.84
CA ARG A 333 -9.01 5.10 3.93
C ARG A 333 -9.25 4.30 2.65
N ALA A 334 -9.21 4.95 1.49
CA ALA A 334 -9.39 4.29 0.19
C ALA A 334 -8.30 3.25 -0.09
N LEU A 335 -7.05 3.56 0.28
CA LEU A 335 -5.93 2.63 0.22
C LEU A 335 -6.13 1.42 1.14
N SER A 336 -6.62 1.64 2.37
CA SER A 336 -6.90 0.56 3.32
C SER A 336 -7.95 -0.41 2.76
N GLU A 337 -9.07 0.10 2.26
CA GLU A 337 -10.14 -0.72 1.66
C GLU A 337 -9.64 -1.52 0.45
N LEU A 338 -8.86 -0.88 -0.42
CA LEU A 338 -8.24 -1.54 -1.57
C LEU A 338 -7.33 -2.70 -1.15
N LEU A 339 -6.54 -2.50 -0.09
CA LEU A 339 -5.60 -3.50 0.41
C LEU A 339 -6.29 -4.60 1.22
N ILE A 340 -7.40 -4.34 1.91
CA ILE A 340 -8.19 -5.39 2.56
C ILE A 340 -8.68 -6.39 1.50
N ASP A 341 -9.27 -5.90 0.41
CA ASP A 341 -9.79 -6.76 -0.66
C ASP A 341 -8.69 -7.60 -1.34
N ARG A 342 -7.49 -7.04 -1.48
CA ARG A 342 -6.34 -7.70 -2.11
C ARG A 342 -5.43 -8.41 -1.10
N ASN A 343 -5.80 -8.51 0.17
CA ASN A 343 -4.96 -9.09 1.21
C ASN A 343 -3.53 -8.49 1.12
N GLY A 344 -3.43 -7.17 0.91
CA GLY A 344 -2.19 -6.44 0.74
C GLY A 344 -1.80 -5.68 2.00
N VAL A 345 -0.58 -5.14 2.02
CA VAL A 345 -0.08 -4.33 3.12
C VAL A 345 0.58 -3.06 2.59
N ALA A 346 0.34 -1.93 3.25
CA ALA A 346 1.03 -0.68 2.97
C ALA A 346 2.08 -0.39 4.04
N VAL A 347 3.21 0.17 3.62
CA VAL A 347 4.19 0.83 4.49
C VAL A 347 4.34 2.27 4.01
N ILE A 348 3.94 3.21 4.86
CA ILE A 348 3.94 4.65 4.57
C ILE A 348 5.05 5.30 5.38
N ALA A 349 6.02 5.92 4.71
CA ALA A 349 6.94 6.86 5.34
C ALA A 349 6.35 8.27 5.27
N THR A 350 6.29 8.97 6.41
CA THR A 350 5.60 10.27 6.51
C THR A 350 6.20 11.11 7.62
N HIS A 351 5.97 12.42 7.58
CA HIS A 351 6.10 13.34 8.70
C HIS A 351 4.75 13.89 9.17
N SER A 352 3.65 13.55 8.50
CA SER A 352 2.31 14.05 8.78
C SER A 352 1.59 13.27 9.89
N PRO A 353 1.24 13.92 11.02
CA PRO A 353 0.41 13.31 12.06
C PRO A 353 -1.00 12.95 11.58
N VAL A 354 -1.47 13.52 10.48
CA VAL A 354 -2.82 13.24 9.92
C VAL A 354 -2.96 11.77 9.55
N ILE A 355 -1.91 11.16 8.99
CA ILE A 355 -1.94 9.73 8.63
C ILE A 355 -2.05 8.85 9.89
N LEU A 356 -1.48 9.29 11.01
CA LEU A 356 -1.55 8.54 12.27
C LEU A 356 -2.98 8.47 12.82
N GLN A 357 -3.83 9.47 12.53
CA GLN A 357 -5.23 9.45 12.95
C GLN A 357 -6.03 8.31 12.31
N GLU A 358 -5.56 7.78 11.18
CA GLU A 358 -6.25 6.77 10.39
C GLU A 358 -5.82 5.32 10.71
N VAL A 359 -4.80 5.13 11.55
CA VAL A 359 -4.23 3.80 11.87
C VAL A 359 -4.09 3.60 13.39
N PRO A 360 -4.18 2.36 13.90
CA PRO A 360 -3.91 2.07 15.31
C PRO A 360 -2.42 2.19 15.63
N ARG A 361 -2.08 2.46 16.90
CA ARG A 361 -0.68 2.63 17.35
C ARG A 361 0.18 1.39 17.11
N SER A 362 -0.43 0.20 17.11
CA SER A 362 0.23 -1.07 16.77
C SER A 362 0.74 -1.12 15.33
N CYS A 363 0.28 -0.22 14.47
CA CYS A 363 0.73 -0.10 13.10
C CYS A 363 1.73 1.05 12.88
N VAL A 364 2.05 1.82 13.93
CA VAL A 364 2.96 2.97 13.83
C VAL A 364 4.33 2.64 14.42
N TRP A 365 5.38 3.03 13.71
CA TRP A 365 6.77 3.02 14.16
C TRP A 365 7.32 4.43 14.14
N LYS A 366 7.81 4.89 15.30
CA LYS A 366 8.50 6.17 15.49
C LYS A 366 10.00 5.96 15.34
N ILE A 367 10.61 6.66 14.38
CA ILE A 367 12.06 6.65 14.13
C ILE A 367 12.67 7.95 14.62
N ASN A 368 13.68 7.80 15.46
CA ASN A 368 14.55 8.88 15.91
C ASN A 368 16.00 8.55 15.57
N ARG A 369 16.79 9.58 15.26
CA ARG A 369 18.22 9.43 14.99
C ARG A 369 19.00 10.36 15.91
N ILE A 370 19.95 9.81 16.65
CA ILE A 370 20.87 10.56 17.51
C ILE A 370 22.28 10.22 17.05
N GLY A 371 22.91 11.16 16.33
CA GLY A 371 24.19 10.91 15.66
C GLY A 371 24.09 9.77 14.64
N ASN A 372 24.84 8.69 14.88
CA ASN A 372 24.87 7.50 14.01
C ASN A 372 23.91 6.39 14.48
N GLU A 373 23.29 6.53 15.64
CA GLU A 373 22.38 5.53 16.18
C GLU A 373 20.94 5.82 15.74
N VAL A 374 20.25 4.76 15.33
CA VAL A 374 18.84 4.81 14.95
C VAL A 374 18.04 4.14 16.08
N ALA A 375 17.19 4.92 16.74
CA ALA A 375 16.27 4.45 17.76
C ALA A 375 14.87 4.30 17.15
N ILE A 376 14.24 3.15 17.39
CA ILE A 376 12.92 2.81 16.84
C ILE A 376 12.02 2.39 18.00
N SER A 377 10.80 2.94 18.02
CA SER A 377 9.85 2.73 19.11
C SER A 377 8.41 2.76 18.60
N ARG A 378 7.49 2.19 19.38
CA ARG A 378 6.04 2.39 19.16
C ARG A 378 5.60 3.72 19.78
N LEU A 379 4.41 4.18 19.43
CA LEU A 379 3.78 5.31 20.11
C LEU A 379 3.34 4.90 21.52
N GLU A 380 3.45 5.82 22.47
CA GLU A 380 2.96 5.60 23.84
C GLU A 380 1.43 5.71 23.93
N ILE A 381 0.85 6.61 23.12
CA ILE A 381 -0.60 6.84 23.02
C ILE A 381 -1.24 6.03 21.89
N GLU A 382 -2.56 5.84 21.96
CA GLU A 382 -3.34 5.39 20.81
C GLU A 382 -3.38 6.48 19.74
N SER A 383 -3.27 6.11 18.47
CA SER A 383 -3.22 7.06 17.36
C SER A 383 -4.53 7.21 16.60
N PHE A 384 -5.31 6.13 16.48
CA PHE A 384 -6.56 6.15 15.73
C PHE A 384 -7.54 7.16 16.35
N GLY A 385 -7.94 8.17 15.59
CA GLY A 385 -8.83 9.24 16.05
C GLY A 385 -8.24 10.19 17.11
N ALA A 386 -6.94 10.12 17.41
CA ALA A 386 -6.30 11.02 18.36
C ALA A 386 -6.21 12.45 17.81
N THR A 387 -6.12 13.45 18.68
CA THR A 387 -5.95 14.85 18.23
C THR A 387 -4.58 15.06 17.57
N ILE A 388 -4.52 15.90 16.54
CA ILE A 388 -3.26 16.26 15.88
C ILE A 388 -2.22 16.78 16.89
N GLY A 389 -2.61 17.66 17.82
CA GLY A 389 -1.68 18.18 18.83
C GLY A 389 -1.04 17.10 19.71
N ALA A 390 -1.82 16.09 20.14
CA ALA A 390 -1.29 14.96 20.89
C ALA A 390 -0.30 14.11 20.08
N LEU A 391 -0.62 13.85 18.81
CA LEU A 391 0.24 13.09 17.90
C LEU A 391 1.52 13.87 17.56
N THR A 392 1.42 15.18 17.31
CA THR A 392 2.55 16.07 17.09
C THR A 392 3.49 16.06 18.29
N ARG A 393 2.96 16.12 19.52
CA ARG A 393 3.77 16.04 20.74
C ARG A 393 4.41 14.65 20.93
N GLU A 394 3.68 13.58 20.66
CA GLU A 394 4.18 12.20 20.76
C GLU A 394 5.37 11.95 19.82
N VAL A 395 5.32 12.52 18.61
CA VAL A 395 6.32 12.28 17.56
C VAL A 395 7.46 13.31 17.64
N PHE A 396 7.15 14.58 17.89
CA PHE A 396 8.08 15.70 17.78
C PHE A 396 8.36 16.43 19.10
N GLY A 397 7.88 15.93 20.24
CA GLY A 397 7.80 16.66 21.52
C GLY A 397 9.01 17.53 21.91
N LEU A 398 10.24 17.05 21.72
CA LEU A 398 11.46 17.82 22.04
C LEU A 398 11.76 19.00 21.09
N GLU A 399 11.26 18.98 19.85
CA GLU A 399 11.41 20.09 18.88
C GLU A 399 10.31 21.12 19.07
N VAL A 400 9.10 20.64 19.34
CA VAL A 400 7.95 21.50 19.62
C VAL A 400 8.22 22.35 20.86
N THR A 401 8.76 21.79 21.94
CA THR A 401 9.10 22.57 23.14
C THR A 401 10.21 23.60 22.89
N LYS A 402 11.18 23.28 22.03
CA LYS A 402 12.36 24.15 21.77
C LYS A 402 12.17 25.16 20.63
N SER A 403 11.01 25.23 19.98
CA SER A 403 10.81 26.08 18.81
C SER A 403 9.43 26.77 18.80
N GLY A 404 9.30 27.80 17.95
CA GLY A 404 8.06 28.54 17.78
C GLY A 404 7.55 29.21 19.06
N PHE A 405 6.23 29.23 19.24
CA PHE A 405 5.58 29.89 20.37
C PHE A 405 5.87 29.23 21.73
N HIS A 406 6.22 27.94 21.76
CA HIS A 406 6.56 27.23 23.00
C HIS A 406 7.77 27.88 23.68
N LYS A 407 8.83 28.14 22.91
CA LYS A 407 10.02 28.84 23.40
C LYS A 407 9.69 30.26 23.84
N MET A 408 8.84 30.99 23.10
CA MET A 408 8.42 32.33 23.51
C MET A 408 7.70 32.32 24.86
N LEU A 409 6.86 31.31 25.12
CA LEU A 409 6.20 31.14 26.41
C LEU A 409 7.18 30.74 27.52
N GLU A 410 8.10 29.81 27.29
CA GLU A 410 9.15 29.45 28.25
C GLU A 410 10.05 30.65 28.62
N ASP A 411 10.42 31.47 27.63
CA ASP A 411 11.21 32.69 27.82
C ASP A 411 10.46 33.75 28.66
N GLU A 412 9.13 33.84 28.54
CA GLU A 412 8.31 34.76 29.37
C GLU A 412 8.05 34.21 30.77
N VAL A 413 7.82 32.90 30.91
CA VAL A 413 7.66 32.23 32.21
C VAL A 413 8.93 32.30 33.04
N SER A 414 10.10 32.12 32.40
CA SER A 414 11.41 32.21 33.04
C SER A 414 11.79 33.63 33.50
N LYS A 415 11.16 34.67 32.92
CA LYS A 415 11.25 36.06 33.43
C LYS A 415 10.45 36.29 34.71
N GLY A 416 9.74 35.27 35.23
CA GLY A 416 8.99 35.35 36.49
C GLY A 416 7.63 36.03 36.37
N LYS A 417 7.13 36.26 35.15
CA LYS A 417 5.83 36.91 34.93
C LYS A 417 4.67 36.00 35.32
N SER A 418 3.58 36.59 35.80
CA SER A 418 2.32 35.90 36.09
C SER A 418 1.53 35.59 34.82
N TYR A 419 0.53 34.72 34.92
CA TYR A 419 -0.34 34.35 33.79
C TYR A 419 -0.95 35.56 33.06
N GLY A 420 -1.44 36.55 33.82
CA GLY A 420 -2.05 37.76 33.27
C GLY A 420 -1.03 38.66 32.54
N GLU A 421 0.14 38.87 33.15
CA GLU A 421 1.22 39.68 32.53
C GLU A 421 1.75 39.05 31.25
N ILE A 422 1.80 37.72 31.18
CA ILE A 422 2.19 37.01 29.96
C ILE A 422 1.11 37.19 28.89
N LEU A 423 -0.18 37.02 29.21
CA LEU A 423 -1.26 37.27 28.25
C LEU A 423 -1.21 38.68 27.66
N GLU A 424 -1.01 39.70 28.49
CA GLU A 424 -0.87 41.09 28.03
C GLU A 424 0.37 41.28 27.15
N SER A 425 1.50 40.63 27.48
CA SER A 425 2.73 40.71 26.67
C SER A 425 2.57 40.13 25.27
N PHE A 426 1.63 39.21 25.08
CA PHE A 426 1.22 38.67 23.78
C PHE A 426 -0.05 39.35 23.23
N ASN A 427 -0.39 40.55 23.69
CA ASN A 427 -1.56 41.33 23.27
C ASN A 427 -2.91 40.55 23.35
N ASN A 428 -3.02 39.57 24.25
CA ASN A 428 -4.15 38.64 24.37
C ASN A 428 -4.41 37.76 23.12
N GLU A 429 -3.42 37.60 22.25
CA GLU A 429 -3.52 36.80 21.01
C GLU A 429 -3.11 35.32 21.19
N LEU A 430 -2.90 34.86 22.42
CA LEU A 430 -2.65 33.43 22.69
C LEU A 430 -3.91 32.60 22.41
N GLY A 431 -3.78 31.58 21.55
CA GLY A 431 -4.81 30.56 21.32
C GLY A 431 -4.88 29.51 22.42
N ASP A 432 -5.84 28.58 22.31
CA ASP A 432 -6.17 27.62 23.38
C ASP A 432 -4.99 26.72 23.79
N GLU A 433 -4.23 26.20 22.83
CA GLU A 433 -3.05 25.37 23.10
C GLU A 433 -1.96 26.15 23.85
N ALA A 434 -1.70 27.39 23.45
CA ALA A 434 -0.74 28.26 24.11
C ALA A 434 -1.16 28.60 25.54
N ARG A 435 -2.46 28.84 25.79
CA ARG A 435 -3.00 29.11 27.13
C ARG A 435 -2.91 27.90 28.06
N LEU A 436 -3.22 26.70 27.54
CA LEU A 436 -3.10 25.45 28.29
C LEU A 436 -1.63 25.17 28.66
N LEU A 437 -0.73 25.32 27.68
CA LEU A 437 0.70 25.16 27.90
C LEU A 437 1.24 26.16 28.93
N LEU A 438 0.89 27.43 28.79
CA LEU A 438 1.29 28.49 29.73
C LEU A 438 0.84 28.16 31.16
N SER A 439 -0.41 27.71 31.32
CA SER A 439 -0.94 27.30 32.63
C SER A 439 -0.11 26.16 33.24
N THR A 440 0.29 25.19 32.41
CA THR A 440 1.11 24.05 32.82
C THR A 440 2.54 24.48 33.19
N LEU A 441 3.15 25.36 32.40
CA LEU A 441 4.51 25.86 32.66
C LEU A 441 4.59 26.67 33.96
N LEU A 442 3.58 27.49 34.25
CA LEU A 442 3.51 28.24 35.50
C LEU A 442 3.33 27.33 36.72
N GLN A 443 2.50 26.28 36.62
CA GLN A 443 2.36 25.26 37.67
C GLN A 443 3.63 24.47 37.95
N ILE A 444 4.54 24.36 36.99
CA ILE A 444 5.83 23.67 37.18
C ILE A 444 6.88 24.62 37.79
N ARG A 445 6.77 25.93 37.51
CA ARG A 445 7.68 26.96 38.03
C ARG A 445 7.38 27.30 39.49
N ASP A 446 6.10 27.45 39.82
CA ASP A 446 5.58 27.84 41.14
C ASP A 446 5.38 26.61 42.05
#